data_AF-A0A3S3R5P9-F1
#
_entry.id   AF-A0A3S3R5P9-F1
#
_cell.length_a   1.000
_cell.length_b   1.000
_cell.length_c   1.000
_cell.angle_alpha   90.00
_cell.angle_beta   90.00
_cell.angle_gamma   90.00
#
_symmetry.space_group_name_H-M   'P 1'
#
loop_
_entity.id
_entity.type
_entity.pdbx_description
1 polymer ?
#
loop_
_entity_poly.entity_id
_entity_poly.type
_entity_poly.pdbx_seq_one_letter_code
_entity_poly.pdbx_strand_id
1 'polypeptide(L)'
;LPGTLEVGLPAVGAGDTRVRAVRLSAEPVEGGWSVKSLAATLPGRTTLEADGMLSVEDHFGFTGSLLLAVGQPSGFAAWLSKDVDEAIRRLPAAGFKAKVDLSENRQSFSDLELILGKAKFSGSIDSTQPDGARPSVLMQLTGGEMDLDGLAAFASIFISDKGANRFSDRDLDFQIKAGPVSALGLSADTVDTALRLREGLLEIDRLSIGGLAGASISATGRVKDFPQSPTGKLNASIVAVDLKPLIDVAAEHYPDNAVLKGLASRAAAYPELFQDARIDLLTSAADNGDGTTGLALSAQGNAGGSAFSASLSGKGSADKLTEAPVSITFNARNDNATTLLALYGLPALPLGMLGHANTDVSAKGSVAGGLATSFNLTADDFRASFDGTVADTAQGPTAKGKVNLEAADIEPWLMTTGVGLPGMGMGTSTSLAADADFGNGLLVLSGLTGSINKAAVSGDINIDAKDGLPHLAGALALDELDLDPLAVSLFGDQSFASAKGGWPTTPFSQKSTLPFNADLDLDTSALAVGPFATAHDAAFSLKLDREGIHVSDLKAKLYGGDLTGLFDLKNTEGTGLFSGQMRLAGGDLSAVLPGAGIGGSGDLSAALSTSGKSVDA
;
A
#
# COMPACT_ATOMS: atom_id res chain seq x y z
N LEU A 1 -33.95 34.35 59.01
CA LEU A 1 -34.23 33.43 60.14
C LEU A 1 -32.94 32.70 60.47
N PRO A 2 -32.27 32.90 61.62
CA PRO A 2 -31.14 32.06 61.98
C PRO A 2 -31.63 30.66 62.39
N GLY A 3 -31.08 29.59 61.80
CA GLY A 3 -31.40 28.21 62.14
C GLY A 3 -31.07 27.21 61.02
N THR A 4 -30.81 25.95 61.39
CA THR A 4 -30.56 24.86 60.43
C THR A 4 -31.88 24.23 59.98
N LEU A 5 -32.07 24.11 58.66
CA LEU A 5 -33.15 23.38 58.02
C LEU A 5 -32.68 21.94 57.75
N GLU A 6 -33.36 20.97 58.37
CA GLU A 6 -33.16 19.55 58.14
C GLU A 6 -34.42 18.98 57.46
N VAL A 7 -34.26 18.43 56.25
CA VAL A 7 -35.34 17.82 55.48
C VAL A 7 -34.96 16.36 55.18
N GLY A 8 -35.81 15.43 55.59
CA GLY A 8 -35.69 14.01 55.29
C GLY A 8 -36.96 13.49 54.65
N LEU A 9 -36.97 13.30 53.33
CA LEU A 9 -38.13 12.83 52.59
C LEU A 9 -37.86 11.42 52.02
N PRO A 10 -38.73 10.43 52.29
CA PRO A 10 -38.53 9.08 51.79
C PRO A 10 -38.62 9.02 50.25
N ALA A 11 -39.48 9.84 49.66
CA ALA A 11 -39.56 10.05 48.23
C ALA A 11 -40.16 11.42 47.89
N VAL A 12 -39.71 11.99 46.78
CA VAL A 12 -40.23 13.20 46.15
C VAL A 12 -40.60 12.87 44.71
N GLY A 13 -41.79 13.28 44.28
CA GLY A 13 -42.21 13.14 42.89
C GLY A 13 -41.56 14.21 42.01
N ALA A 14 -40.96 13.80 40.89
CA ALA A 14 -40.43 14.69 39.87
C ALA A 14 -40.91 14.17 38.50
N GLY A 15 -41.94 14.83 37.95
CA GLY A 15 -42.68 14.32 36.78
C GLY A 15 -43.27 12.93 37.05
N ASP A 16 -43.03 11.99 36.13
CA ASP A 16 -43.53 10.60 36.21
C ASP A 16 -42.64 9.66 37.05
N THR A 17 -41.65 10.20 37.76
CA THR A 17 -40.66 9.40 38.50
C THR A 17 -40.53 9.84 39.95
N ARG A 18 -39.89 8.99 40.76
CA ARG A 18 -39.67 9.25 42.19
C ARG A 18 -38.17 9.37 42.47
N VAL A 19 -37.76 10.52 42.98
CA VAL A 19 -36.49 10.68 43.68
C VAL A 19 -36.66 10.12 45.08
N ARG A 20 -35.73 9.31 45.57
CA ARG A 20 -35.84 8.63 46.86
C ARG A 20 -34.79 9.13 47.84
N ALA A 21 -35.06 8.91 49.13
CA ALA A 21 -34.12 9.16 50.22
C ALA A 21 -33.48 10.56 50.17
N VAL A 22 -34.31 11.58 49.91
CA VAL A 22 -33.85 12.97 49.86
C VAL A 22 -33.53 13.43 51.28
N ARG A 23 -32.28 13.85 51.48
CA ARG A 23 -31.79 14.44 52.72
C ARG A 23 -31.16 15.79 52.39
N LEU A 24 -31.56 16.83 53.10
CA LEU A 24 -31.02 18.19 52.94
C LEU A 24 -30.78 18.78 54.33
N SER A 25 -29.56 19.26 54.56
CA SER A 25 -29.17 20.09 55.70
C SER A 25 -28.67 21.42 55.14
N ALA A 26 -29.36 22.51 55.45
CA ALA A 26 -29.02 23.84 54.92
C ALA A 26 -29.27 24.95 55.96
N GLU A 27 -28.50 26.03 55.87
CA GLU A 27 -28.65 27.22 56.71
C GLU A 27 -28.87 28.45 55.83
N PRO A 28 -29.86 29.30 56.13
CA PRO A 28 -30.04 30.54 55.40
C PRO A 28 -28.88 31.50 55.72
N VAL A 29 -28.32 32.09 54.68
CA VAL A 29 -27.24 33.08 54.72
C VAL A 29 -27.62 34.27 53.84
N GLU A 30 -26.85 35.35 53.87
CA GLU A 30 -27.07 36.48 52.95
C GLU A 30 -26.96 36.00 51.49
N GLY A 31 -27.92 36.36 50.63
CA GLY A 31 -27.96 35.94 49.22
C GLY A 31 -28.55 34.55 48.95
N GLY A 32 -28.81 33.72 49.98
CA GLY A 32 -29.44 32.41 49.80
C GLY A 32 -29.22 31.39 50.92
N TRP A 33 -28.74 30.19 50.57
CA TRP A 33 -28.64 29.05 51.49
C TRP A 33 -27.28 28.37 51.42
N SER A 34 -26.62 28.25 52.58
CA SER A 34 -25.45 27.38 52.77
C SER A 34 -25.92 25.94 52.96
N VAL A 35 -25.76 25.12 51.92
CA VAL A 35 -26.08 23.69 51.90
C VAL A 35 -24.91 22.91 52.51
N LYS A 36 -25.09 22.42 53.74
CA LYS A 36 -24.10 21.57 54.42
C LYS A 36 -24.04 20.17 53.84
N SER A 37 -25.20 19.62 53.46
CA SER A 37 -25.27 18.36 52.72
C SER A 37 -26.62 18.24 52.01
N LEU A 38 -26.58 17.76 50.78
CA LEU A 38 -27.71 17.28 50.00
C LEU A 38 -27.37 15.87 49.56
N ALA A 39 -28.26 14.91 49.81
CA ALA A 39 -28.14 13.55 49.30
C ALA A 39 -29.48 13.08 48.75
N ALA A 40 -29.46 12.43 47.58
CA ALA A 40 -30.66 11.86 46.98
C ALA A 40 -30.34 10.63 46.12
N THR A 41 -31.30 9.71 46.01
CA THR A 41 -31.24 8.60 45.06
C THR A 41 -32.13 8.92 43.86
N LEU A 42 -31.51 9.16 42.71
CA LEU A 42 -32.16 9.42 41.43
C LEU A 42 -32.37 8.10 40.65
N PRO A 43 -33.20 8.09 39.59
CA PRO A 43 -33.35 6.95 38.70
C PRO A 43 -32.01 6.43 38.14
N GLY A 44 -31.97 5.14 37.79
CA GLY A 44 -30.74 4.49 37.34
C GLY A 44 -29.76 4.10 38.47
N ARG A 45 -30.27 3.88 39.69
CA ARG A 45 -29.44 3.60 40.88
C ARG A 45 -28.35 4.67 41.06
N THR A 46 -28.77 5.94 40.93
CA THR A 46 -27.86 7.08 40.94
C THR A 46 -27.85 7.74 42.30
N THR A 47 -26.69 7.85 42.92
CA THR A 47 -26.49 8.63 44.14
C THR A 47 -26.04 10.03 43.77
N LEU A 48 -26.80 11.04 44.18
CA LEU A 48 -26.44 12.46 44.13
C LEU A 48 -26.01 12.89 45.53
N GLU A 49 -24.84 13.52 45.63
CA GLU A 49 -24.37 14.23 46.82
C GLU A 49 -23.92 15.64 46.42
N ALA A 50 -24.26 16.64 47.23
CA ALA A 50 -23.83 18.02 47.00
C ALA A 50 -23.66 18.80 48.31
N ASP A 51 -22.74 19.74 48.32
CA ASP A 51 -22.53 20.72 49.40
C ASP A 51 -22.04 22.04 48.81
N GLY A 52 -22.41 23.18 49.38
CA GLY A 52 -22.03 24.49 48.84
C GLY A 52 -23.04 25.60 49.13
N MET A 53 -23.05 26.63 48.30
CA MET A 53 -23.94 27.78 48.39
C MET A 53 -24.97 27.74 47.27
N LEU A 54 -26.26 27.79 47.63
CA LEU A 54 -27.39 27.97 46.72
C LEU A 54 -27.84 29.44 46.79
N SER A 55 -27.58 30.20 45.74
CA SER A 55 -28.05 31.58 45.59
C SER A 55 -29.48 31.59 45.04
N VAL A 56 -30.35 32.39 45.66
CA VAL A 56 -31.79 32.48 45.27
C VAL A 56 -32.34 33.90 45.19
N GLU A 57 -31.58 34.92 45.63
CA GLU A 57 -32.05 36.32 45.64
C GLU A 57 -31.78 37.02 44.30
N ASP A 58 -30.55 37.48 44.06
CA ASP A 58 -30.21 38.27 42.86
C ASP A 58 -30.07 37.42 41.60
N HIS A 59 -29.55 36.21 41.75
CA HIS A 59 -29.39 35.24 40.67
C HIS A 59 -29.58 33.83 41.23
N PHE A 60 -30.30 32.99 40.50
CA PHE A 60 -30.40 31.57 40.83
C PHE A 60 -29.11 30.86 40.43
N GLY A 61 -28.45 30.19 41.37
CA GLY A 61 -27.22 29.48 41.10
C GLY A 61 -26.74 28.61 42.26
N PHE A 62 -25.79 27.73 41.98
CA PHE A 62 -25.16 26.85 42.95
C PHE A 62 -23.65 26.81 42.77
N THR A 63 -22.91 27.12 43.83
CA THR A 63 -21.44 27.05 43.85
C THR A 63 -21.01 26.09 44.96
N GLY A 64 -20.31 25.01 44.64
CA GLY A 64 -20.03 23.96 45.61
C GLY A 64 -19.36 22.72 45.05
N SER A 65 -19.52 21.59 45.73
CA SER A 65 -19.12 20.27 45.25
C SER A 65 -20.34 19.47 44.81
N LEU A 66 -20.21 18.73 43.72
CA LEU A 66 -21.24 17.81 43.22
C LEU A 66 -20.62 16.43 42.98
N LEU A 67 -21.30 15.38 43.44
CA LEU A 67 -21.00 13.99 43.14
C LEU A 67 -22.25 13.29 42.62
N LEU A 68 -22.08 12.58 41.51
CA LEU A 68 -23.07 11.70 40.90
C LEU A 68 -22.42 10.34 40.67
N ALA A 69 -22.88 9.32 41.38
CA ALA A 69 -22.46 7.94 41.16
C ALA A 69 -23.62 7.15 40.54
N VAL A 70 -23.51 6.79 39.27
CA VAL A 70 -24.58 6.21 38.45
C VAL A 70 -24.34 4.71 38.27
N GLY A 71 -25.09 3.89 39.03
CA GLY A 71 -24.97 2.43 38.95
C GLY A 71 -25.66 1.78 37.73
N GLN A 72 -26.51 2.52 37.03
CA GLN A 72 -27.17 2.09 35.80
C GLN A 72 -27.37 3.29 34.85
N PRO A 73 -26.36 3.62 34.03
CA PRO A 73 -26.35 4.80 33.15
C PRO A 73 -27.56 4.92 32.24
N SER A 74 -28.02 3.81 31.64
CA SER A 74 -29.23 3.79 30.81
C SER A 74 -30.47 4.29 31.53
N GLY A 75 -30.68 3.90 32.79
CA GLY A 75 -31.84 4.28 33.59
C GLY A 75 -31.79 5.75 34.04
N PHE A 76 -30.59 6.28 34.27
CA PHE A 76 -30.40 7.70 34.58
C PHE A 76 -30.58 8.58 33.34
N ALA A 77 -29.96 8.19 32.22
CA ALA A 77 -30.09 8.91 30.95
C ALA A 77 -31.53 8.95 30.46
N ALA A 78 -32.27 7.84 30.53
CA ALA A 78 -33.69 7.80 30.14
C ALA A 78 -34.60 8.70 30.98
N TRP A 79 -34.16 9.04 32.20
CA TRP A 79 -34.85 9.99 33.05
C TRP A 79 -34.50 11.44 32.71
N LEU A 80 -33.22 11.71 32.40
CA LEU A 80 -32.71 13.04 32.08
C LEU A 80 -33.10 13.48 30.65
N SER A 81 -33.12 12.57 29.69
CA SER A 81 -33.43 12.81 28.28
C SER A 81 -34.35 11.75 27.70
N LYS A 82 -35.15 12.15 26.71
CA LYS A 82 -36.04 11.22 25.97
C LYS A 82 -35.28 10.34 24.98
N ASP A 83 -34.08 10.74 24.58
CA ASP A 83 -33.21 10.01 23.66
C ASP A 83 -31.95 9.56 24.40
N VAL A 84 -31.66 8.25 24.35
CA VAL A 84 -30.54 7.63 25.06
C VAL A 84 -29.75 6.79 24.07
N ASP A 85 -28.52 7.23 23.80
CA ASP A 85 -27.59 6.58 22.90
C ASP A 85 -27.28 5.15 23.31
N GLU A 86 -27.12 4.28 22.31
CA GLU A 86 -26.84 2.86 22.52
C GLU A 86 -25.52 2.65 23.28
N ALA A 87 -24.51 3.49 23.02
CA ALA A 87 -23.25 3.51 23.76
C ALA A 87 -23.44 3.72 25.28
N ILE A 88 -24.32 4.64 25.69
CA ILE A 88 -24.65 4.87 27.10
C ILE A 88 -25.35 3.65 27.71
N ARG A 89 -26.12 2.89 26.91
CA ARG A 89 -26.81 1.68 27.38
C ARG A 89 -25.86 0.53 27.68
N ARG A 90 -24.70 0.48 27.02
CA ARG A 90 -23.66 -0.52 27.24
C ARG A 90 -22.80 -0.23 28.47
N LEU A 91 -22.79 1.00 28.96
CA LEU A 91 -21.97 1.38 30.11
C LEU A 91 -22.43 0.64 31.38
N PRO A 92 -21.52 -0.05 32.09
CA PRO A 92 -21.85 -0.73 33.34
C PRO A 92 -22.10 0.24 34.50
N ALA A 93 -21.39 1.37 34.51
CA ALA A 93 -21.50 2.43 35.50
C ALA A 93 -20.97 3.75 34.90
N ALA A 94 -21.41 4.86 35.47
CA ALA A 94 -20.84 6.17 35.22
C ALA A 94 -20.64 6.92 36.55
N GLY A 95 -19.66 7.82 36.57
CA GLY A 95 -19.35 8.62 37.74
C GLY A 95 -19.01 10.04 37.34
N PHE A 96 -19.42 11.00 38.14
CA PHE A 96 -19.13 12.40 37.93
C PHE A 96 -18.87 13.03 39.29
N LYS A 97 -17.75 13.74 39.42
CA LYS A 97 -17.41 14.51 40.61
C LYS A 97 -16.74 15.80 40.18
N ALA A 98 -17.19 16.95 40.66
CA ALA A 98 -16.57 18.22 40.33
C ALA A 98 -16.85 19.28 41.39
N LYS A 99 -16.00 20.30 41.44
CA LYS A 99 -16.37 21.60 41.97
C LYS A 99 -17.16 22.34 40.91
N VAL A 100 -18.32 22.84 41.27
CA VAL A 100 -19.29 23.41 40.33
C VAL A 100 -19.55 24.87 40.63
N ASP A 101 -19.73 25.65 39.56
CA ASP A 101 -20.29 27.00 39.60
C ASP A 101 -21.38 27.06 38.54
N LEU A 102 -22.63 26.95 38.99
CA LEU A 102 -23.81 26.78 38.16
C LEU A 102 -24.69 28.02 38.28
N SER A 103 -25.02 28.61 37.15
CA SER A 103 -25.96 29.73 37.01
C SER A 103 -26.75 29.54 35.73
N GLU A 104 -27.73 30.42 35.48
CA GLU A 104 -28.50 30.39 34.24
C GLU A 104 -27.60 30.52 32.99
N ASN A 105 -26.58 31.39 33.06
CA ASN A 105 -25.74 31.75 31.91
C ASN A 105 -24.35 31.10 31.91
N ARG A 106 -23.98 30.36 32.96
CA ARG A 106 -22.68 29.68 33.05
C ARG A 106 -22.75 28.41 33.88
N GLN A 107 -22.15 27.35 33.37
CA GLN A 107 -21.99 26.06 34.04
C GLN A 107 -20.51 25.70 33.99
N SER A 108 -19.81 25.89 35.11
CA SER A 108 -18.39 25.57 35.24
C SER A 108 -18.22 24.35 36.13
N PHE A 109 -17.37 23.44 35.68
CA PHE A 109 -16.99 22.21 36.36
C PHE A 109 -15.46 22.17 36.42
N SER A 110 -14.89 22.33 37.61
CA SER A 110 -13.46 22.31 37.87
C SER A 110 -13.10 21.15 38.79
N ASP A 111 -11.84 20.71 38.76
CA ASP A 111 -11.40 19.47 39.42
C ASP A 111 -12.33 18.28 39.06
N LEU A 112 -12.77 18.24 37.80
CA LEU A 112 -13.71 17.24 37.30
C LEU A 112 -13.02 15.88 37.31
N GLU A 113 -13.71 14.87 37.83
CA GLU A 113 -13.46 13.45 37.57
C GLU A 113 -14.69 12.87 36.88
N LEU A 114 -14.50 12.32 35.69
CA LEU A 114 -15.54 11.66 34.90
C LEU A 114 -15.15 10.19 34.71
N ILE A 115 -16.05 9.28 35.06
CA ILE A 115 -15.90 7.84 34.87
C ILE A 115 -16.95 7.38 33.87
N LEU A 116 -16.50 6.76 32.78
CA LEU A 116 -17.34 6.17 31.74
C LEU A 116 -16.92 4.72 31.56
N GLY A 117 -17.61 3.79 32.22
CA GLY A 117 -17.22 2.38 32.25
C GLY A 117 -15.87 2.21 32.96
N LYS A 118 -14.84 1.75 32.22
CA LYS A 118 -13.46 1.62 32.74
C LYS A 118 -12.64 2.90 32.57
N ALA A 119 -13.06 3.78 31.64
CA ALA A 119 -12.33 5.00 31.34
C ALA A 119 -12.52 6.01 32.47
N LYS A 120 -11.41 6.58 32.95
CA LYS A 120 -11.39 7.66 33.92
C LYS A 120 -10.73 8.88 33.29
N PHE A 121 -11.42 10.01 33.35
CA PHE A 121 -10.95 11.32 32.91
C PHE A 121 -10.90 12.28 34.09
N SER A 122 -9.95 13.21 34.04
CA SER A 122 -9.90 14.38 34.91
C SER A 122 -9.76 15.67 34.11
N GLY A 123 -10.21 16.80 34.66
CA GLY A 123 -9.99 18.11 34.04
C GLY A 123 -11.07 19.14 34.36
N SER A 124 -11.58 19.80 33.33
CA SER A 124 -12.58 20.86 33.47
C SER A 124 -13.50 20.99 32.26
N ILE A 125 -14.71 21.51 32.51
CA ILE A 125 -15.70 21.89 31.50
C ILE A 125 -16.26 23.26 31.89
N ASP A 126 -16.29 24.21 30.98
CA ASP A 126 -16.92 25.52 31.17
C ASP A 126 -17.88 25.79 30.00
N SER A 127 -19.17 25.85 30.28
CA SER A 127 -20.21 26.18 29.33
C SER A 127 -20.76 27.55 29.65
N THR A 128 -20.68 28.48 28.70
CA THR A 128 -21.18 29.86 28.85
C THR A 128 -22.27 30.15 27.83
N GLN A 129 -23.25 30.93 28.25
CA GLN A 129 -24.37 31.42 27.45
C GLN A 129 -24.57 32.91 27.75
N PRO A 130 -23.66 33.77 27.24
CA PRO A 130 -23.75 35.21 27.44
C PRO A 130 -24.91 35.85 26.68
N ASP A 131 -25.43 36.96 27.19
CA ASP A 131 -26.46 37.76 26.50
C ASP A 131 -25.89 38.36 25.21
N GLY A 132 -26.56 38.09 24.08
CA GLY A 132 -26.20 38.66 22.78
C GLY A 132 -24.95 38.07 22.12
N ALA A 133 -24.37 36.99 22.65
CA ALA A 133 -23.28 36.25 22.02
C ALA A 133 -23.60 34.75 21.92
N ARG A 134 -22.90 34.05 21.03
CA ARG A 134 -23.12 32.62 20.78
C ARG A 134 -22.69 31.81 22.02
N PRO A 135 -23.48 30.81 22.46
CA PRO A 135 -23.07 29.96 23.58
C PRO A 135 -21.78 29.21 23.24
N SER A 136 -20.93 28.97 24.24
CA SER A 136 -19.66 28.27 24.04
C SER A 136 -19.40 27.22 25.11
N VAL A 137 -18.62 26.20 24.78
CA VAL A 137 -18.16 25.16 25.68
C VAL A 137 -16.65 25.00 25.51
N LEU A 138 -15.91 25.16 26.61
CA LEU A 138 -14.51 24.79 26.74
C LEU A 138 -14.41 23.50 27.54
N MET A 139 -13.68 22.53 27.02
CA MET A 139 -13.46 21.25 27.68
C MET A 139 -11.99 20.87 27.62
N GLN A 140 -11.42 20.59 28.78
CA GLN A 140 -10.04 20.11 28.92
C GLN A 140 -10.08 18.82 29.72
N LEU A 141 -9.78 17.69 29.09
CA LEU A 141 -9.85 16.38 29.71
C LEU A 141 -8.55 15.59 29.49
N THR A 142 -8.06 14.97 30.56
CA THR A 142 -6.96 14.00 30.52
C THR A 142 -7.47 12.68 31.06
N GLY A 143 -7.44 11.62 30.26
CA GLY A 143 -7.88 10.28 30.60
C GLY A 143 -6.78 9.23 30.51
N GLY A 144 -7.04 8.09 31.13
CA GLY A 144 -6.20 6.89 31.04
C GLY A 144 -6.63 5.96 29.91
N GLU A 145 -6.68 4.66 30.21
CA GLU A 145 -7.13 3.62 29.30
C GLU A 145 -8.54 3.90 28.76
N MET A 146 -8.69 3.79 27.45
CA MET A 146 -9.95 3.97 26.76
C MET A 146 -10.13 2.86 25.72
N ASP A 147 -11.18 2.07 25.86
CA ASP A 147 -11.57 1.04 24.90
C ASP A 147 -12.65 1.55 23.93
N LEU A 148 -13.11 0.68 23.02
CA LEU A 148 -14.14 1.00 22.04
C LEU A 148 -15.44 1.50 22.69
N ASP A 149 -15.85 0.88 23.81
CA ASP A 149 -17.06 1.25 24.53
C ASP A 149 -16.91 2.62 25.20
N GLY A 150 -15.74 2.88 25.81
CA GLY A 150 -15.39 4.18 26.39
C GLY A 150 -15.33 5.30 25.34
N LEU A 151 -14.72 5.04 24.18
CA LEU A 151 -14.69 5.96 23.03
C LEU A 151 -16.10 6.27 22.52
N ALA A 152 -16.93 5.25 22.31
CA ALA A 152 -18.29 5.42 21.83
C ALA A 152 -19.15 6.20 22.83
N ALA A 153 -19.01 5.89 24.13
CA ALA A 153 -19.68 6.63 25.19
C ALA A 153 -19.23 8.09 25.25
N PHE A 154 -17.93 8.35 25.12
CA PHE A 154 -17.40 9.70 25.08
C PHE A 154 -17.90 10.46 23.84
N ALA A 155 -17.85 9.85 22.66
CA ALA A 155 -18.35 10.44 21.42
C ALA A 155 -19.86 10.78 21.49
N SER A 156 -20.65 9.96 22.20
CA SER A 156 -22.09 10.17 22.38
C SER A 156 -22.46 11.49 23.09
N ILE A 157 -21.52 12.06 23.86
CA ILE A 157 -21.68 13.38 24.49
C ILE A 157 -21.80 14.46 23.43
N PHE A 158 -21.09 14.31 22.30
CA PHE A 158 -20.98 15.32 21.25
C PHE A 158 -21.86 15.03 20.04
N ILE A 159 -22.01 13.76 19.68
CA ILE A 159 -22.69 13.33 18.47
C ILE A 159 -23.75 12.30 18.89
N SER A 160 -25.02 12.50 18.52
CA SER A 160 -26.06 11.49 18.74
C SER A 160 -25.80 10.24 17.89
N ASP A 161 -26.42 9.12 18.22
CA ASP A 161 -26.49 7.89 17.42
C ASP A 161 -26.87 8.12 15.94
N LYS A 162 -27.64 9.17 15.65
CA LYS A 162 -28.02 9.62 14.28
C LYS A 162 -26.98 10.52 13.58
N GLY A 163 -25.80 10.72 14.16
CA GLY A 163 -24.73 11.55 13.59
C GLY A 163 -24.93 13.06 13.73
N ALA A 164 -25.94 13.52 14.47
CA ALA A 164 -26.18 14.95 14.68
C ALA A 164 -25.26 15.51 15.78
N ASN A 165 -24.59 16.62 15.50
CA ASN A 165 -23.80 17.35 16.49
C ASN A 165 -24.75 17.96 17.55
N ARG A 166 -24.66 17.49 18.79
CA ARG A 166 -25.47 17.96 19.94
C ARG A 166 -25.17 19.40 20.35
N PHE A 167 -24.09 19.96 19.83
CA PHE A 167 -23.63 21.32 20.10
C PHE A 167 -23.62 22.18 18.83
N SER A 168 -24.46 21.88 17.83
CA SER A 168 -24.51 22.64 16.57
C SER A 168 -24.83 24.14 16.77
N ASP A 169 -25.52 24.48 17.85
CA ASP A 169 -25.88 25.84 18.28
C ASP A 169 -24.77 26.51 19.11
N ARG A 170 -23.65 25.83 19.38
CA ARG A 170 -22.59 26.31 20.27
C ARG A 170 -21.21 26.29 19.62
N ASP A 171 -20.34 27.12 20.18
CA ASP A 171 -18.91 27.17 19.90
C ASP A 171 -18.17 26.18 20.82
N LEU A 172 -17.28 25.34 20.28
CA LEU A 172 -16.66 24.24 21.04
C LEU A 172 -15.14 24.28 21.01
N ASP A 173 -14.48 24.29 22.17
CA ASP A 173 -13.03 24.13 22.30
C ASP A 173 -12.74 22.86 23.10
N PHE A 174 -12.05 21.91 22.48
CA PHE A 174 -11.76 20.60 23.03
C PHE A 174 -10.26 20.38 23.12
N GLN A 175 -9.77 20.12 24.33
CA GLN A 175 -8.43 19.62 24.57
C GLN A 175 -8.54 18.29 25.30
N ILE A 176 -8.28 17.20 24.59
CA ILE A 176 -8.45 15.85 25.12
C ILE A 176 -7.15 15.09 24.95
N LYS A 177 -6.64 14.55 26.05
CA LYS A 177 -5.51 13.63 26.06
C LYS A 177 -5.93 12.31 26.69
N ALA A 178 -5.69 11.19 26.02
CA ALA A 178 -6.03 9.86 26.53
C ALA A 178 -4.93 8.85 26.15
N GLY A 179 -4.82 7.75 26.89
CA GLY A 179 -3.82 6.72 26.60
C GLY A 179 -3.68 5.66 27.69
N PRO A 180 -3.59 4.36 27.34
CA PRO A 180 -3.69 3.79 25.99
C PRO A 180 -5.13 3.83 25.44
N VAL A 181 -5.26 3.92 24.11
CA VAL A 181 -6.56 3.94 23.41
C VAL A 181 -6.66 2.73 22.49
N SER A 182 -7.67 1.89 22.69
CA SER A 182 -7.91 0.69 21.89
C SER A 182 -9.26 0.73 21.17
N ALA A 183 -9.25 0.65 19.85
CA ALA A 183 -10.44 0.68 19.01
C ALA A 183 -10.25 -0.17 17.75
N LEU A 184 -11.28 -0.91 17.33
CA LEU A 184 -11.29 -1.68 16.09
C LEU A 184 -10.09 -2.65 15.92
N GLY A 185 -9.57 -3.21 17.02
CA GLY A 185 -8.38 -4.08 16.98
C GLY A 185 -7.05 -3.34 16.94
N LEU A 186 -7.08 -2.01 16.92
CA LEU A 186 -5.91 -1.14 16.99
C LEU A 186 -5.70 -0.59 18.39
N SER A 187 -4.44 -0.44 18.76
CA SER A 187 -4.03 0.23 19.99
C SER A 187 -3.07 1.37 19.66
N ALA A 188 -3.33 2.53 20.26
CA ALA A 188 -2.41 3.65 20.32
C ALA A 188 -2.02 3.89 21.78
N ASP A 189 -0.76 4.21 22.03
CA ASP A 189 -0.26 4.50 23.37
C ASP A 189 -0.85 5.81 23.91
N THR A 190 -1.00 6.79 23.01
CA THR A 190 -1.52 8.12 23.36
C THR A 190 -2.33 8.72 22.21
N VAL A 191 -3.36 9.47 22.56
CA VAL A 191 -4.14 10.34 21.68
C VAL A 191 -4.20 11.70 22.35
N ASP A 192 -3.74 12.74 21.67
CA ASP A 192 -3.75 14.13 22.13
C ASP A 192 -4.38 15.02 21.05
N THR A 193 -5.50 15.64 21.37
CA THR A 193 -6.29 16.46 20.45
C THR A 193 -6.52 17.85 21.04
N ALA A 194 -6.36 18.89 20.21
CA ALA A 194 -6.80 20.25 20.45
C ALA A 194 -7.61 20.70 19.24
N LEU A 195 -8.93 20.81 19.39
CA LEU A 195 -9.89 21.05 18.32
C LEU A 195 -10.80 22.22 18.66
N ARG A 196 -11.12 23.06 17.68
CA ARG A 196 -12.10 24.15 17.83
C ARG A 196 -13.16 24.05 16.74
N LEU A 197 -14.44 24.00 17.12
CA LEU A 197 -15.57 24.03 16.18
C LEU A 197 -16.36 25.33 16.36
N ARG A 198 -16.51 26.12 15.30
CA ARG A 198 -17.23 27.40 15.28
C ARG A 198 -18.05 27.47 14.01
N GLU A 199 -19.38 27.48 14.08
CA GLU A 199 -20.24 27.67 12.90
C GLU A 199 -19.91 26.75 11.68
N GLY A 200 -19.64 25.46 11.94
CA GLY A 200 -19.26 24.49 10.88
C GLY A 200 -17.79 24.56 10.45
N LEU A 201 -17.01 25.47 11.02
CA LEU A 201 -15.55 25.52 10.88
C LEU A 201 -14.88 24.71 11.98
N LEU A 202 -14.24 23.61 11.61
CA LEU A 202 -13.35 22.81 12.45
C LEU A 202 -11.89 23.25 12.26
N GLU A 203 -11.28 23.77 13.30
CA GLU A 203 -9.83 23.99 13.40
C GLU A 203 -9.21 22.85 14.21
N ILE A 204 -8.18 22.23 13.64
CA ILE A 204 -7.37 21.18 14.26
C ILE A 204 -6.04 21.84 14.62
N ASP A 205 -5.93 22.34 15.85
CA ASP A 205 -4.70 22.94 16.35
C ASP A 205 -3.65 21.87 16.63
N ARG A 206 -4.11 20.71 17.11
CA ARG A 206 -3.28 19.52 17.32
C ARG A 206 -4.12 18.26 17.22
N LEU A 207 -3.62 17.29 16.46
CA LEU A 207 -3.97 15.88 16.59
C LEU A 207 -2.64 15.14 16.65
N SER A 208 -2.42 14.33 17.68
CA SER A 208 -1.22 13.51 17.83
C SER A 208 -1.63 12.14 18.36
N ILE A 209 -1.30 11.10 17.60
CA ILE A 209 -1.55 9.71 17.94
C ILE A 209 -0.17 9.03 18.02
N GLY A 210 0.21 8.59 19.21
CA GLY A 210 1.49 7.89 19.44
C GLY A 210 1.30 6.39 19.50
N GLY A 211 2.23 5.64 18.88
CA GLY A 211 2.31 4.17 19.01
C GLY A 211 1.27 3.38 18.21
N LEU A 212 0.50 4.01 17.31
CA LEU A 212 -0.49 3.32 16.49
C LEU A 212 0.20 2.38 15.52
N ALA A 213 0.15 1.08 15.81
CA ALA A 213 0.91 0.06 15.07
C ALA A 213 2.41 0.42 14.94
N GLY A 214 3.00 1.00 15.99
CA GLY A 214 4.40 1.44 16.00
C GLY A 214 4.67 2.79 15.32
N ALA A 215 3.65 3.43 14.73
CA ALA A 215 3.75 4.73 14.10
C ALA A 215 3.27 5.87 15.02
N SER A 216 3.88 7.04 14.87
CA SER A 216 3.40 8.31 15.41
C SER A 216 2.80 9.14 14.29
N ILE A 217 1.53 9.53 14.45
CA ILE A 217 0.79 10.32 13.48
C ILE A 217 0.47 11.67 14.12
N SER A 218 0.77 12.77 13.42
CA SER A 218 0.34 14.10 13.83
C SER A 218 -0.44 14.78 12.71
N ALA A 219 -1.40 15.64 13.05
CA ALA A 219 -2.12 16.44 12.07
C ALA A 219 -2.54 17.81 12.61
N THR A 220 -2.66 18.77 11.71
CA THR A 220 -3.19 20.12 11.93
C THR A 220 -4.00 20.55 10.72
N GLY A 221 -4.90 21.51 10.86
CA GLY A 221 -5.61 22.02 9.70
C GLY A 221 -6.88 22.78 10.00
N ARG A 222 -7.60 23.11 8.93
CA ARG A 222 -8.83 23.90 8.98
C ARG A 222 -9.80 23.37 7.95
N VAL A 223 -10.98 22.97 8.41
CA VAL A 223 -12.07 22.39 7.61
C VAL A 223 -13.32 23.24 7.79
N LYS A 224 -13.88 23.74 6.69
CA LYS A 224 -15.15 24.49 6.62
C LYS A 224 -16.29 23.54 6.29
N ASP A 225 -17.52 23.98 6.57
CA ASP A 225 -18.76 23.27 6.24
C ASP A 225 -18.80 21.83 6.78
N PHE A 226 -18.12 21.59 7.90
CA PHE A 226 -18.08 20.31 8.58
C PHE A 226 -19.38 20.05 9.36
N PRO A 227 -19.94 18.83 9.33
CA PRO A 227 -19.47 17.63 8.61
C PRO A 227 -20.11 17.43 7.22
N GLN A 228 -20.96 18.34 6.77
CA GLN A 228 -21.86 18.12 5.62
C GLN A 228 -21.13 18.16 4.26
N SER A 229 -20.21 19.11 4.05
CA SER A 229 -19.48 19.27 2.79
C SER A 229 -18.07 19.80 3.05
N PRO A 230 -17.22 19.00 3.71
CA PRO A 230 -15.95 19.49 4.25
C PRO A 230 -15.00 19.98 3.15
N THR A 231 -14.64 21.26 3.22
CA THR A 231 -13.59 21.87 2.39
C THR A 231 -12.51 22.48 3.27
N GLY A 232 -11.25 22.53 2.83
CA GLY A 232 -10.20 23.04 3.70
C GLY A 232 -8.81 22.52 3.37
N LYS A 233 -7.91 22.61 4.35
CA LYS A 233 -6.54 22.09 4.27
C LYS A 233 -6.21 21.31 5.52
N LEU A 234 -5.57 20.15 5.37
CA LEU A 234 -5.00 19.38 6.47
C LEU A 234 -3.54 19.06 6.16
N ASN A 235 -2.68 19.26 7.15
CA ASN A 235 -1.31 18.79 7.16
C ASN A 235 -1.23 17.61 8.13
N ALA A 236 -0.60 16.52 7.73
CA ALA A 236 -0.31 15.40 8.60
C ALA A 236 1.14 14.93 8.45
N SER A 237 1.69 14.29 9.47
CA SER A 237 3.01 13.68 9.43
C SER A 237 2.94 12.30 10.07
N ILE A 238 3.56 11.32 9.44
CA ILE A 238 3.66 9.94 9.90
C ILE A 238 5.15 9.63 10.09
N VAL A 239 5.50 9.19 11.30
CA VAL A 239 6.87 8.77 11.64
C VAL A 239 6.81 7.36 12.22
N ALA A 240 7.59 6.44 11.65
CA ALA A 240 7.66 5.07 12.12
C ALA A 240 9.07 4.50 11.94
N VAL A 241 9.49 3.63 12.87
CA VAL A 241 10.71 2.81 12.68
C VAL A 241 10.50 1.83 11.53
N ASP A 242 9.29 1.29 11.43
CA ASP A 242 8.83 0.45 10.33
C ASP A 242 7.34 0.74 10.09
N LEU A 243 6.98 1.11 8.87
CA LEU A 243 5.58 1.38 8.50
C LEU A 243 4.80 0.10 8.18
N LYS A 244 5.47 -1.05 8.00
CA LYS A 244 4.84 -2.31 7.62
C LYS A 244 3.65 -2.68 8.54
N PRO A 245 3.74 -2.62 9.89
CA PRO A 245 2.60 -2.99 10.73
C PRO A 245 1.37 -2.09 10.49
N LEU A 246 1.57 -0.80 10.23
CA LEU A 246 0.49 0.11 9.89
C LEU A 246 -0.11 -0.20 8.51
N ILE A 247 0.72 -0.55 7.53
CA ILE A 247 0.28 -0.98 6.19
C ILE A 247 -0.53 -2.27 6.26
N ASP A 248 -0.07 -3.26 7.05
CA ASP A 248 -0.74 -4.55 7.22
C ASP A 248 -2.15 -4.36 7.82
N VAL A 249 -2.23 -3.57 8.90
CA VAL A 249 -3.49 -3.18 9.53
C VAL A 249 -4.42 -2.48 8.53
N ALA A 250 -3.89 -1.52 7.76
CA ALA A 250 -4.69 -0.79 6.79
C ALA A 250 -5.21 -1.72 5.69
N ALA A 251 -4.40 -2.67 5.21
CA ALA A 251 -4.81 -3.65 4.23
C ALA A 251 -5.85 -4.65 4.78
N GLU A 252 -5.78 -4.99 6.07
CA GLU A 252 -6.77 -5.84 6.74
C GLU A 252 -8.13 -5.12 6.88
N HIS A 253 -8.12 -3.83 7.23
CA HIS A 253 -9.34 -3.02 7.37
C HIS A 253 -9.97 -2.63 6.02
N TYR A 254 -9.16 -2.49 4.97
CA TYR A 254 -9.62 -2.13 3.63
C TYR A 254 -9.23 -3.22 2.62
N PRO A 255 -9.81 -4.44 2.73
CA PRO A 255 -9.41 -5.57 1.91
C PRO A 255 -9.65 -5.32 0.42
N ASP A 256 -10.61 -4.50 0.03
CA ASP A 256 -10.88 -4.22 -1.38
C ASP A 256 -9.90 -3.20 -2.01
N ASN A 257 -9.01 -2.61 -1.22
CA ASN A 257 -8.03 -1.65 -1.71
C ASN A 257 -6.80 -2.37 -2.29
N ALA A 258 -6.74 -2.43 -3.64
CA ALA A 258 -5.62 -3.06 -4.36
C ALA A 258 -4.26 -2.42 -4.08
N VAL A 259 -4.21 -1.12 -3.81
CA VAL A 259 -2.96 -0.41 -3.47
C VAL A 259 -2.43 -0.87 -2.13
N LEU A 260 -3.28 -0.93 -1.08
CA LEU A 260 -2.88 -1.39 0.25
C LEU A 260 -2.45 -2.86 0.23
N LYS A 261 -3.21 -3.73 -0.45
CA LYS A 261 -2.80 -5.12 -0.69
C LYS A 261 -1.43 -5.21 -1.36
N GLY A 262 -1.22 -4.39 -2.38
CA GLY A 262 0.05 -4.33 -3.10
C GLY A 262 1.21 -3.85 -2.22
N LEU A 263 1.01 -2.84 -1.37
CA LEU A 263 2.03 -2.37 -0.45
C LEU A 263 2.36 -3.42 0.61
N ALA A 264 1.35 -4.09 1.17
CA ALA A 264 1.53 -5.17 2.14
C ALA A 264 2.32 -6.35 1.55
N SER A 265 2.02 -6.77 0.31
CA SER A 265 2.76 -7.85 -0.35
C SER A 265 4.22 -7.47 -0.61
N ARG A 266 4.49 -6.22 -0.99
CA ARG A 266 5.85 -5.70 -1.21
C ARG A 266 6.63 -5.59 0.10
N ALA A 267 5.99 -5.11 1.17
CA ALA A 267 6.60 -5.06 2.51
C ALA A 267 6.95 -6.46 3.04
N ALA A 268 6.13 -7.47 2.72
CA ALA A 268 6.40 -8.86 3.09
C ALA A 268 7.56 -9.45 2.28
N ALA A 269 7.66 -9.12 0.98
CA ALA A 269 8.73 -9.59 0.10
C ALA A 269 10.07 -8.87 0.37
N TYR A 270 10.03 -7.61 0.77
CA TYR A 270 11.20 -6.77 1.03
C TYR A 270 11.03 -5.98 2.35
N PRO A 271 11.42 -6.57 3.50
CA PRO A 271 11.15 -5.98 4.83
C PRO A 271 11.77 -4.61 5.09
N GLU A 272 12.80 -4.22 4.35
CA GLU A 272 13.46 -2.91 4.49
C GLU A 272 12.70 -1.78 3.76
N LEU A 273 11.70 -2.09 2.93
CA LEU A 273 11.08 -1.16 2.00
C LEU A 273 10.45 0.07 2.68
N PHE A 274 9.94 -0.11 3.91
CA PHE A 274 9.23 0.92 4.65
C PHE A 274 9.84 1.23 6.03
N GLN A 275 11.11 0.89 6.23
CA GLN A 275 11.84 1.25 7.45
C GLN A 275 12.21 2.74 7.47
N ASP A 276 12.45 3.27 8.67
CA ASP A 276 12.83 4.67 8.92
C ASP A 276 11.91 5.68 8.21
N ALA A 277 10.61 5.39 8.23
CA ALA A 277 9.61 6.15 7.53
C ALA A 277 9.36 7.51 8.20
N ARG A 278 9.50 8.58 7.42
CA ARG A 278 8.98 9.92 7.75
C ARG A 278 8.26 10.46 6.53
N ILE A 279 6.95 10.65 6.65
CA ILE A 279 6.07 11.02 5.55
C ILE A 279 5.23 12.22 5.98
N ASP A 280 5.39 13.33 5.28
CA ASP A 280 4.56 14.51 5.42
C ASP A 280 3.48 14.51 4.33
N LEU A 281 2.25 14.77 4.74
CA LEU A 281 1.03 14.74 3.92
C LEU A 281 0.39 16.12 3.97
N LEU A 282 0.06 16.68 2.81
CA LEU A 282 -0.74 17.88 2.68
C LEU A 282 -1.96 17.54 1.84
N THR A 283 -3.14 17.78 2.37
CA THR A 283 -4.41 17.60 1.68
C THR A 283 -5.16 18.92 1.61
N SER A 284 -5.89 19.12 0.53
CA SER A 284 -6.80 20.24 0.39
C SER A 284 -8.03 19.84 -0.42
N ALA A 285 -9.15 20.43 -0.03
CA ALA A 285 -10.43 20.29 -0.70
C ALA A 285 -11.03 21.68 -0.88
N ALA A 286 -11.56 21.99 -2.06
CA ALA A 286 -12.19 23.27 -2.35
C ALA A 286 -13.45 23.07 -3.19
N ASP A 287 -14.54 23.76 -2.81
CA ASP A 287 -15.73 23.86 -3.64
C ASP A 287 -15.43 24.77 -4.85
N ASN A 288 -15.80 24.31 -6.04
CA ASN A 288 -15.62 25.06 -7.28
C ASN A 288 -16.84 25.94 -7.62
N GLY A 289 -17.93 25.86 -6.86
CA GLY A 289 -19.16 26.63 -7.10
C GLY A 289 -20.00 26.14 -8.28
N ASP A 290 -19.64 24.98 -8.85
CA ASP A 290 -20.32 24.31 -9.97
C ASP A 290 -20.89 22.92 -9.58
N GLY A 291 -20.95 22.62 -8.28
CA GLY A 291 -21.38 21.33 -7.75
C GLY A 291 -20.28 20.25 -7.72
N THR A 292 -19.03 20.64 -7.99
CA THR A 292 -17.87 19.74 -7.88
C THR A 292 -16.88 20.22 -6.81
N THR A 293 -16.16 19.28 -6.22
CA THR A 293 -15.08 19.55 -5.28
C THR A 293 -13.74 19.25 -5.93
N GLY A 294 -12.83 20.22 -5.90
CA GLY A 294 -11.43 20.01 -6.23
C GLY A 294 -10.71 19.39 -5.02
N LEU A 295 -9.99 18.30 -5.25
CA LEU A 295 -9.18 17.61 -4.25
C LEU A 295 -7.72 17.65 -4.69
N ALA A 296 -6.82 17.92 -3.75
CA ALA A 296 -5.39 17.77 -3.94
C ALA A 296 -4.76 17.14 -2.69
N LEU A 297 -3.99 16.08 -2.89
CA LEU A 297 -3.19 15.37 -1.91
C LEU A 297 -1.75 15.41 -2.40
N SER A 298 -0.82 15.75 -1.53
CA SER A 298 0.62 15.61 -1.76
C SER A 298 1.26 14.90 -0.58
N ALA A 299 2.16 13.97 -0.85
CA ALA A 299 2.98 13.30 0.14
C ALA A 299 4.46 13.52 -0.22
N GLN A 300 5.30 13.75 0.79
CA GLN A 300 6.74 13.81 0.62
C GLN A 300 7.40 13.16 1.83
N GLY A 301 8.47 12.42 1.61
CA GLY A 301 9.12 11.75 2.73
C GLY A 301 10.28 10.87 2.34
N ASN A 302 10.74 10.12 3.33
CA ASN A 302 11.70 9.04 3.16
C ASN A 302 11.13 7.74 3.73
N ALA A 303 11.42 6.61 3.10
CA ALA A 303 11.14 5.26 3.61
C ALA A 303 12.07 4.24 2.93
N GLY A 304 12.66 3.33 3.69
CA GLY A 304 13.59 2.31 3.17
C GLY A 304 14.78 2.88 2.41
N GLY A 305 15.30 4.03 2.86
CA GLY A 305 16.35 4.79 2.16
C GLY A 305 15.88 5.54 0.91
N SER A 306 14.62 5.37 0.47
CA SER A 306 14.06 6.05 -0.69
C SER A 306 13.52 7.42 -0.29
N ALA A 307 14.04 8.48 -0.90
CA ALA A 307 13.41 9.80 -0.83
C ALA A 307 12.35 9.90 -1.93
N PHE A 308 11.10 10.23 -1.56
CA PHE A 308 9.97 10.23 -2.49
C PHE A 308 9.09 11.46 -2.38
N SER A 309 8.35 11.71 -3.46
CA SER A 309 7.26 12.68 -3.52
C SER A 309 6.11 12.08 -4.33
N ALA A 310 4.88 12.29 -3.88
CA ALA A 310 3.67 11.87 -4.57
C ALA A 310 2.68 13.02 -4.59
N SER A 311 1.91 13.15 -5.67
CA SER A 311 0.77 14.05 -5.71
C SER A 311 -0.40 13.40 -6.43
N LEU A 312 -1.60 13.67 -5.95
CA LEU A 312 -2.87 13.29 -6.54
C LEU A 312 -3.74 14.55 -6.52
N SER A 313 -4.22 14.97 -7.68
CA SER A 313 -5.22 16.04 -7.78
C SER A 313 -6.37 15.58 -8.64
N GLY A 314 -7.57 16.07 -8.37
CA GLY A 314 -8.74 15.75 -9.15
C GLY A 314 -9.89 16.70 -8.90
N LYS A 315 -10.88 16.69 -9.78
CA LYS A 315 -12.09 17.51 -9.67
C LYS A 315 -13.30 16.66 -10.03
N GLY A 316 -14.28 16.55 -9.14
CA GLY A 316 -15.47 15.76 -9.42
C GLY A 316 -16.56 15.90 -8.36
N SER A 317 -17.68 15.22 -8.59
CA SER A 317 -18.77 15.07 -7.62
C SER A 317 -18.61 13.74 -6.89
N ALA A 318 -19.03 13.67 -5.62
CA ALA A 318 -18.88 12.49 -4.76
C ALA A 318 -19.50 11.21 -5.35
N ASP A 319 -20.58 11.34 -6.12
CA ASP A 319 -21.30 10.20 -6.73
C ASP A 319 -20.64 9.68 -8.01
N LYS A 320 -19.60 10.36 -8.53
CA LYS A 320 -18.98 10.08 -9.83
C LYS A 320 -17.45 10.08 -9.77
N LEU A 321 -16.88 9.58 -8.68
CA LEU A 321 -15.42 9.62 -8.44
C LEU A 321 -14.61 8.88 -9.52
N THR A 322 -15.15 7.79 -10.08
CA THR A 322 -14.44 7.02 -11.13
C THR A 322 -14.38 7.74 -12.48
N GLU A 323 -15.33 8.63 -12.75
CA GLU A 323 -15.38 9.48 -13.95
C GLU A 323 -14.56 10.77 -13.79
N ALA A 324 -14.17 11.12 -12.56
CA ALA A 324 -13.50 12.38 -12.26
C ALA A 324 -12.11 12.44 -12.92
N PRO A 325 -11.77 13.54 -13.61
CA PRO A 325 -10.41 13.76 -14.07
C PRO A 325 -9.45 13.85 -12.87
N VAL A 326 -8.39 13.04 -12.92
CA VAL A 326 -7.31 12.98 -11.96
C VAL A 326 -5.95 13.18 -12.63
N SER A 327 -5.01 13.74 -11.88
CA SER A 327 -3.60 13.82 -12.21
C SER A 327 -2.80 13.27 -11.03
N ILE A 328 -2.02 12.24 -11.29
CA ILE A 328 -1.15 11.54 -10.34
C ILE A 328 0.29 11.75 -10.75
N THR A 329 1.16 12.04 -9.80
CA THR A 329 2.61 12.01 -9.99
C THR A 329 3.25 11.25 -8.83
N PHE A 330 4.26 10.44 -9.10
CA PHE A 330 5.08 9.80 -8.08
C PHE A 330 6.53 9.83 -8.54
N ASN A 331 7.42 10.34 -7.71
CA ASN A 331 8.85 10.33 -7.98
C ASN A 331 9.57 9.77 -6.76
N ALA A 332 10.57 8.94 -6.97
CA ALA A 332 11.41 8.42 -5.90
C ALA A 332 12.86 8.29 -6.37
N ARG A 333 13.79 8.42 -5.42
CA ARG A 333 15.21 8.16 -5.63
C ARG A 333 15.75 7.30 -4.50
N ASN A 334 16.64 6.38 -4.83
CA ASN A 334 17.33 5.53 -3.86
C ASN A 334 18.78 5.32 -4.33
N ASP A 335 19.71 5.22 -3.39
CA ASP A 335 21.12 4.94 -3.71
C ASP A 335 21.36 3.47 -4.11
N ASN A 336 20.34 2.62 -3.97
CA ASN A 336 20.28 1.23 -4.42
C ASN A 336 18.99 0.98 -5.21
N ALA A 337 19.11 0.76 -6.52
CA ALA A 337 17.96 0.54 -7.42
C ALA A 337 17.15 -0.72 -7.06
N THR A 338 17.75 -1.67 -6.34
CA THR A 338 17.06 -2.88 -5.84
C THR A 338 15.81 -2.51 -5.04
N THR A 339 15.88 -1.45 -4.22
CA THR A 339 14.73 -0.98 -3.43
C THR A 339 13.60 -0.44 -4.31
N LEU A 340 13.92 0.24 -5.42
CA LEU A 340 12.90 0.72 -6.36
C LEU A 340 12.27 -0.44 -7.14
N LEU A 341 13.04 -1.47 -7.52
CA LEU A 341 12.49 -2.69 -8.11
C LEU A 341 11.52 -3.39 -7.15
N ALA A 342 11.90 -3.50 -5.87
CA ALA A 342 11.04 -4.02 -4.80
C ALA A 342 9.75 -3.19 -4.62
N LEU A 343 9.85 -1.86 -4.71
CA LEU A 343 8.69 -0.96 -4.69
C LEU A 343 7.71 -1.25 -5.83
N TYR A 344 8.19 -1.59 -7.01
CA TYR A 344 7.32 -1.98 -8.13
C TYR A 344 6.76 -3.40 -8.00
N GLY A 345 7.25 -4.19 -7.05
CA GLY A 345 6.82 -5.56 -6.80
C GLY A 345 7.55 -6.60 -7.64
N LEU A 346 8.69 -6.22 -8.25
CA LEU A 346 9.59 -7.18 -8.87
C LEU A 346 10.35 -7.95 -7.79
N PRO A 347 10.72 -9.22 -8.03
CA PRO A 347 11.71 -9.91 -7.19
C PRO A 347 12.97 -9.05 -7.08
N ALA A 348 13.49 -8.89 -5.87
CA ALA A 348 14.60 -7.98 -5.59
C ALA A 348 15.56 -8.63 -4.59
N LEU A 349 16.49 -9.43 -5.11
CA LEU A 349 17.54 -10.07 -4.33
C LEU A 349 18.58 -9.00 -3.89
N PRO A 350 18.93 -8.89 -2.61
CA PRO A 350 19.84 -7.87 -2.11
C PRO A 350 21.31 -8.21 -2.42
N LEU A 351 21.67 -8.24 -3.70
CA LEU A 351 22.99 -8.60 -4.20
C LEU A 351 24.01 -7.44 -4.11
N GLY A 352 23.54 -6.21 -3.91
CA GLY A 352 24.39 -5.03 -3.80
C GLY A 352 25.07 -4.61 -5.11
N MET A 353 24.52 -5.02 -6.26
CA MET A 353 25.10 -4.77 -7.58
C MET A 353 24.50 -3.55 -8.29
N LEU A 354 23.29 -3.13 -7.89
CA LEU A 354 22.63 -1.99 -8.50
C LEU A 354 22.93 -0.72 -7.70
N GLY A 355 23.49 0.28 -8.38
CA GLY A 355 23.77 1.59 -7.81
C GLY A 355 22.53 2.46 -7.67
N HIS A 356 22.73 3.78 -7.68
CA HIS A 356 21.64 4.72 -7.52
C HIS A 356 20.64 4.66 -8.67
N ALA A 357 19.37 4.92 -8.36
CA ALA A 357 18.34 5.07 -9.36
C ALA A 357 17.28 6.08 -8.93
N ASN A 358 16.65 6.69 -9.92
CA ASN A 358 15.45 7.49 -9.76
C ASN A 358 14.33 6.94 -10.63
N THR A 359 13.11 7.20 -10.20
CA THR A 359 11.92 6.88 -10.96
C THR A 359 10.95 8.05 -10.94
N ASP A 360 10.27 8.23 -12.06
CA ASP A 360 9.29 9.26 -12.30
C ASP A 360 8.05 8.61 -12.96
N VAL A 361 6.91 8.76 -12.31
CA VAL A 361 5.60 8.27 -12.77
C VAL A 361 4.67 9.46 -12.87
N SER A 362 3.97 9.59 -13.99
CA SER A 362 2.86 10.53 -14.13
C SER A 362 1.68 9.85 -14.80
N ALA A 363 0.47 10.11 -14.33
CA ALA A 363 -0.74 9.54 -14.90
C ALA A 363 -1.87 10.58 -14.90
N LYS A 364 -2.56 10.75 -16.03
CA LYS A 364 -3.65 11.73 -16.20
C LYS A 364 -4.84 11.13 -16.93
N GLY A 365 -6.04 11.35 -16.45
CA GLY A 365 -7.26 10.80 -17.06
C GLY A 365 -8.33 10.55 -16.02
N SER A 366 -9.13 9.50 -16.18
CA SER A 366 -10.10 9.06 -15.16
C SER A 366 -9.98 7.56 -14.96
N VAL A 367 -10.37 7.06 -13.79
CA VAL A 367 -10.28 5.62 -13.49
C VAL A 367 -11.14 4.81 -14.47
N ALA A 368 -12.34 5.31 -14.80
CA ALA A 368 -13.24 4.67 -15.75
C ALA A 368 -12.80 4.80 -17.22
N GLY A 369 -12.08 5.88 -17.57
CA GLY A 369 -11.66 6.17 -18.95
C GLY A 369 -10.23 5.70 -19.29
N GLY A 370 -9.47 5.25 -18.29
CA GLY A 370 -8.05 5.00 -18.40
C GLY A 370 -7.21 6.25 -18.10
N LEU A 371 -5.97 6.00 -17.72
CA LEU A 371 -4.99 7.01 -17.36
C LEU A 371 -3.86 7.00 -18.39
N ALA A 372 -3.67 8.12 -19.08
CA ALA A 372 -2.46 8.37 -19.87
C ALA A 372 -1.27 8.43 -18.91
N THR A 373 -0.40 7.43 -18.99
CA THR A 373 0.67 7.16 -18.02
C THR A 373 2.02 7.22 -18.70
N SER A 374 2.95 7.95 -18.08
CA SER A 374 4.37 7.94 -18.39
C SER A 374 5.13 7.42 -17.18
N PHE A 375 6.04 6.47 -17.38
CA PHE A 375 6.90 5.88 -16.38
C PHE A 375 8.33 5.91 -16.87
N ASN A 376 9.26 6.30 -16.01
CA ASN A 376 10.69 6.23 -16.24
C ASN A 376 11.37 5.65 -15.01
N LEU A 377 12.34 4.76 -15.23
CA LEU A 377 13.31 4.31 -14.24
C LEU A 377 14.70 4.54 -14.84
N THR A 378 15.50 5.36 -14.20
CA THR A 378 16.84 5.74 -14.68
C THR A 378 17.88 5.44 -13.60
N ALA A 379 19.00 4.88 -14.01
CA ALA A 379 20.25 4.73 -13.26
C ALA A 379 21.41 5.16 -14.17
N ASP A 380 22.66 5.08 -13.70
CA ASP A 380 23.85 5.50 -14.46
C ASP A 380 23.91 4.91 -15.88
N ASP A 381 23.75 3.59 -15.98
CA ASP A 381 23.92 2.83 -17.22
C ASP A 381 22.64 2.05 -17.61
N PHE A 382 21.49 2.47 -17.10
CA PHE A 382 20.21 1.81 -17.32
C PHE A 382 19.07 2.80 -17.42
N ARG A 383 18.18 2.59 -18.38
CA ARG A 383 16.91 3.29 -18.51
C ARG A 383 15.82 2.33 -18.96
N ALA A 384 14.69 2.34 -18.26
CA ALA A 384 13.45 1.73 -18.71
C ALA A 384 12.36 2.79 -18.75
N SER A 385 11.56 2.81 -19.81
CA SER A 385 10.44 3.75 -19.93
C SER A 385 9.19 3.10 -20.49
N PHE A 386 8.04 3.65 -20.11
CA PHE A 386 6.73 3.33 -20.67
C PHE A 386 5.94 4.62 -20.90
N ASP A 387 5.36 4.77 -22.09
CA ASP A 387 4.46 5.87 -22.43
C ASP A 387 3.20 5.31 -23.09
N GLY A 388 2.07 5.40 -22.39
CA GLY A 388 0.86 4.71 -22.81
C GLY A 388 -0.38 5.04 -22.01
N THR A 389 -1.35 4.13 -22.02
CA THR A 389 -2.58 4.19 -21.22
C THR A 389 -2.64 2.97 -20.32
N VAL A 390 -2.94 3.20 -19.04
CA VAL A 390 -3.21 2.15 -18.04
C VAL A 390 -4.67 2.27 -17.62
N ALA A 391 -5.38 1.14 -17.57
CA ALA A 391 -6.77 1.11 -17.12
C ALA A 391 -7.04 -0.11 -16.25
N ASP A 392 -7.96 0.02 -15.31
CA ASP A 392 -8.49 -1.10 -14.55
C ASP A 392 -9.82 -1.53 -15.16
N THR A 393 -9.93 -2.80 -15.55
CA THR A 393 -11.10 -3.35 -16.24
C THR A 393 -11.70 -4.49 -15.44
N ALA A 394 -12.90 -4.94 -15.81
CA ALA A 394 -13.52 -6.11 -15.17
C ALA A 394 -12.69 -7.41 -15.31
N GLN A 395 -11.76 -7.47 -16.27
CA GLN A 395 -10.85 -8.61 -16.46
C GLN A 395 -9.49 -8.41 -15.78
N GLY A 396 -9.29 -7.28 -15.10
CA GLY A 396 -8.07 -6.89 -14.42
C GLY A 396 -7.37 -5.67 -15.04
N PRO A 397 -6.16 -5.36 -14.57
CA PRO A 397 -5.38 -4.23 -15.06
C PRO A 397 -4.93 -4.46 -16.51
N THR A 398 -4.92 -3.37 -17.27
CA THR A 398 -4.47 -3.33 -18.66
C THR A 398 -3.47 -2.19 -18.85
N ALA A 399 -2.50 -2.37 -19.74
CA ALA A 399 -1.53 -1.34 -20.10
C ALA A 399 -1.20 -1.43 -21.58
N LYS A 400 -1.34 -0.33 -22.31
CA LYS A 400 -1.05 -0.26 -23.74
C LYS A 400 -0.22 0.97 -24.06
N GLY A 401 0.93 0.81 -24.69
CA GLY A 401 1.83 1.92 -24.97
C GLY A 401 3.19 1.50 -25.49
N LYS A 402 4.10 2.47 -25.61
CA LYS A 402 5.47 2.22 -26.04
C LYS A 402 6.33 1.87 -24.83
N VAL A 403 7.17 0.86 -24.96
CA VAL A 403 8.18 0.48 -23.97
C VAL A 403 9.56 0.61 -24.57
N ASN A 404 10.50 1.15 -23.79
CA ASN A 404 11.92 1.19 -24.15
C ASN A 404 12.76 0.67 -22.98
N LEU A 405 13.84 -0.02 -23.31
CA LEU A 405 14.85 -0.50 -22.39
C LEU A 405 16.24 -0.21 -22.98
N GLU A 406 17.08 0.48 -22.22
CA GLU A 406 18.48 0.71 -22.54
C GLU A 406 19.32 0.29 -21.33
N ALA A 407 20.32 -0.54 -21.55
CA ALA A 407 21.27 -0.96 -20.53
C ALA A 407 22.66 -1.10 -21.15
N ALA A 408 23.68 -0.46 -20.59
CA ALA A 408 25.06 -0.74 -20.99
C ALA A 408 25.44 -2.17 -20.59
N ASP A 409 24.90 -2.64 -19.46
CA ASP A 409 24.96 -4.02 -18.99
C ASP A 409 23.64 -4.39 -18.27
N ILE A 410 22.88 -5.33 -18.84
CA ILE A 410 21.61 -5.81 -18.28
C ILE A 410 21.79 -6.90 -17.22
N GLU A 411 22.96 -7.54 -17.14
CA GLU A 411 23.19 -8.73 -16.32
C GLU A 411 22.95 -8.46 -14.81
N PRO A 412 23.44 -7.35 -14.22
CA PRO A 412 23.17 -7.05 -12.81
C PRO A 412 21.68 -6.89 -12.48
N TRP A 413 20.88 -6.42 -13.45
CA TRP A 413 19.44 -6.23 -13.32
C TRP A 413 18.69 -7.57 -13.38
N LEU A 414 19.09 -8.44 -14.32
CA LEU A 414 18.56 -9.82 -14.40
C LEU A 414 18.88 -10.61 -13.13
N MET A 415 20.13 -10.57 -12.68
CA MET A 415 20.54 -11.28 -11.46
C MET A 415 19.78 -10.78 -10.23
N THR A 416 19.60 -9.46 -10.08
CA THR A 416 18.82 -8.87 -8.97
C THR A 416 17.36 -9.33 -8.99
N THR A 417 16.80 -9.57 -10.17
CA THR A 417 15.43 -10.10 -10.35
C THR A 417 15.35 -11.62 -10.31
N GLY A 418 16.46 -12.31 -10.01
CA GLY A 418 16.55 -13.77 -9.90
C GLY A 418 16.68 -14.50 -11.24
N VAL A 419 16.91 -13.78 -12.33
CA VAL A 419 17.16 -14.36 -13.65
C VAL A 419 18.65 -14.59 -13.82
N GLY A 420 19.02 -15.87 -14.02
CA GLY A 420 20.38 -16.26 -14.36
C GLY A 420 20.46 -16.78 -15.80
N LEU A 421 21.31 -16.16 -16.63
CA LEU A 421 21.66 -16.64 -17.95
C LEU A 421 23.04 -17.31 -17.94
N PRO A 422 23.28 -18.37 -18.71
CA PRO A 422 24.62 -18.94 -18.88
C PRO A 422 25.58 -17.92 -19.49
N GLY A 423 26.84 -17.94 -19.07
CA GLY A 423 27.88 -17.07 -19.62
C GLY A 423 27.83 -15.62 -19.13
N MET A 424 26.95 -15.27 -18.18
CA MET A 424 26.98 -13.97 -17.50
C MET A 424 28.34 -13.72 -16.81
N GLY A 425 28.67 -12.44 -16.65
CA GLY A 425 29.91 -11.93 -16.04
C GLY A 425 30.80 -11.16 -17.00
N MET A 426 30.44 -11.09 -18.29
CA MET A 426 31.17 -10.31 -19.31
C MET A 426 30.47 -8.99 -19.67
N GLY A 427 29.23 -8.81 -19.23
CA GLY A 427 28.40 -7.64 -19.49
C GLY A 427 27.65 -7.76 -20.81
N THR A 428 26.33 -7.51 -20.76
CA THR A 428 25.44 -7.64 -21.93
C THR A 428 24.73 -6.32 -22.20
N SER A 429 25.24 -5.58 -23.19
CA SER A 429 24.59 -4.36 -23.70
C SER A 429 23.23 -4.70 -24.30
N THR A 430 22.19 -3.95 -23.93
CA THR A 430 20.81 -4.19 -24.39
C THR A 430 20.14 -2.87 -24.74
N SER A 431 19.55 -2.78 -25.92
CA SER A 431 18.66 -1.69 -26.33
C SER A 431 17.45 -2.32 -27.00
N LEU A 432 16.25 -2.11 -26.48
CA LEU A 432 15.00 -2.68 -27.01
C LEU A 432 13.90 -1.63 -26.97
N ALA A 433 13.09 -1.58 -28.03
CA ALA A 433 11.87 -0.79 -28.11
C ALA A 433 10.74 -1.61 -28.73
N ALA A 434 9.52 -1.47 -28.21
CA ALA A 434 8.33 -2.16 -28.74
C ALA A 434 7.03 -1.41 -28.41
N ASP A 435 5.96 -1.71 -29.13
CA ASP A 435 4.59 -1.42 -28.68
C ASP A 435 4.11 -2.56 -27.78
N ALA A 436 3.83 -2.25 -26.51
CA ALA A 436 3.32 -3.19 -25.52
C ALA A 436 1.79 -3.13 -25.40
N ASP A 437 1.15 -4.29 -25.32
CA ASP A 437 -0.27 -4.48 -25.01
C ASP A 437 -0.40 -5.58 -23.95
N PHE A 438 -0.69 -5.18 -22.70
CA PHE A 438 -0.85 -6.05 -21.56
C PHE A 438 -2.32 -6.13 -21.14
N GLY A 439 -2.82 -7.36 -20.98
CA GLY A 439 -4.12 -7.66 -20.41
C GLY A 439 -4.32 -9.15 -20.22
N ASN A 440 -5.17 -9.54 -19.26
CA ASN A 440 -5.51 -10.95 -18.99
C ASN A 440 -4.29 -11.86 -18.74
N GLY A 441 -3.21 -11.31 -18.18
CA GLY A 441 -1.97 -12.05 -17.90
C GLY A 441 -1.08 -12.32 -19.12
N LEU A 442 -1.41 -11.73 -20.28
CA LEU A 442 -0.63 -11.79 -21.51
C LEU A 442 -0.03 -10.41 -21.80
N LEU A 443 1.27 -10.37 -22.09
CA LEU A 443 1.98 -9.21 -22.61
C LEU A 443 2.34 -9.47 -24.08
N VAL A 444 1.78 -8.67 -24.98
CA VAL A 444 2.14 -8.67 -26.41
C VAL A 444 3.11 -7.53 -26.65
N LEU A 445 4.29 -7.82 -27.19
CA LEU A 445 5.29 -6.88 -27.64
C LEU A 445 5.34 -6.93 -29.16
N SER A 446 4.76 -5.92 -29.81
CA SER A 446 4.72 -5.81 -31.26
C SER A 446 5.79 -4.87 -31.79
N GLY A 447 6.34 -5.21 -32.96
CA GLY A 447 7.37 -4.40 -33.59
C GLY A 447 8.59 -4.20 -32.69
N LEU A 448 8.97 -5.23 -31.93
CA LEU A 448 10.20 -5.26 -31.17
C LEU A 448 11.36 -4.94 -32.11
N THR A 449 12.21 -4.00 -31.72
CA THR A 449 13.42 -3.63 -32.46
C THR A 449 14.52 -3.24 -31.49
N GLY A 450 15.77 -3.49 -31.85
CA GLY A 450 16.92 -3.05 -31.08
C GLY A 450 18.14 -3.93 -31.27
N SER A 451 18.95 -4.06 -30.22
CA SER A 451 20.15 -4.90 -30.21
C SER A 451 20.43 -5.50 -28.84
N ILE A 452 20.89 -6.75 -28.83
CA ILE A 452 21.43 -7.44 -27.66
C ILE A 452 22.88 -7.78 -27.96
N ASN A 453 23.80 -7.38 -27.08
CA ASN A 453 25.24 -7.48 -27.28
C ASN A 453 25.70 -6.96 -28.65
N LYS A 454 25.10 -5.84 -29.12
CA LYS A 454 25.31 -5.21 -30.44
C LYS A 454 24.80 -6.01 -31.66
N ALA A 455 24.27 -7.22 -31.48
CA ALA A 455 23.58 -7.97 -32.53
C ALA A 455 22.13 -7.46 -32.63
N ALA A 456 21.66 -7.15 -33.84
CA ALA A 456 20.31 -6.66 -34.03
C ALA A 456 19.26 -7.74 -33.74
N VAL A 457 18.13 -7.30 -33.18
CA VAL A 457 16.94 -8.12 -32.93
C VAL A 457 15.71 -7.36 -33.40
N SER A 458 14.78 -8.06 -34.03
CA SER A 458 13.46 -7.53 -34.35
C SER A 458 12.37 -8.60 -34.40
N GLY A 459 11.10 -8.22 -34.26
CA GLY A 459 9.96 -9.13 -34.43
C GLY A 459 8.80 -8.87 -33.48
N ASP A 460 8.07 -9.92 -33.14
CA ASP A 460 6.91 -9.86 -32.25
C ASP A 460 7.01 -10.97 -31.20
N ILE A 461 6.79 -10.65 -29.93
CA ILE A 461 6.85 -11.60 -28.81
C ILE A 461 5.60 -11.48 -27.94
N ASN A 462 5.00 -12.62 -27.63
CA ASN A 462 3.99 -12.80 -26.60
C ASN A 462 4.65 -13.40 -25.36
N ILE A 463 4.33 -12.84 -24.19
CA ILE A 463 4.85 -13.28 -22.89
C ILE A 463 3.67 -13.60 -21.98
N ASP A 464 3.57 -14.85 -21.54
CA ASP A 464 2.62 -15.31 -20.53
C ASP A 464 3.34 -16.12 -19.43
N ALA A 465 2.59 -16.67 -18.47
CA ALA A 465 3.13 -17.55 -17.44
C ALA A 465 2.59 -18.98 -17.61
N LYS A 466 3.49 -19.96 -17.76
CA LYS A 466 3.19 -21.39 -17.84
C LYS A 466 4.07 -22.17 -16.87
N ASP A 467 3.46 -23.06 -16.10
CA ASP A 467 4.15 -23.91 -15.11
C ASP A 467 5.03 -23.14 -14.10
N GLY A 468 4.62 -21.91 -13.78
CA GLY A 468 5.33 -21.01 -12.87
C GLY A 468 6.58 -20.34 -13.47
N LEU A 469 6.78 -20.43 -14.78
CA LEU A 469 7.84 -19.76 -15.51
C LEU A 469 7.26 -18.80 -16.57
N PRO A 470 7.99 -17.74 -16.94
CA PRO A 470 7.71 -17.00 -18.17
C PRO A 470 7.74 -17.94 -19.38
N HIS A 471 6.79 -17.75 -20.29
CA HIS A 471 6.75 -18.42 -21.60
C HIS A 471 6.74 -17.37 -22.70
N LEU A 472 7.67 -17.50 -23.63
CA LEU A 472 7.86 -16.58 -24.75
C LEU A 472 7.39 -17.27 -26.04
N ALA A 473 6.49 -16.66 -26.78
CA ALA A 473 6.06 -17.18 -28.08
C ALA A 473 6.02 -16.09 -29.14
N GLY A 474 6.44 -16.38 -30.37
CA GLY A 474 6.42 -15.38 -31.43
C GLY A 474 7.41 -15.65 -32.54
N ALA A 475 7.76 -14.59 -33.26
CA ALA A 475 8.68 -14.65 -34.39
C ALA A 475 9.76 -13.58 -34.24
N LEU A 476 11.02 -13.96 -34.41
CA LEU A 476 12.16 -13.06 -34.29
C LEU A 476 13.14 -13.18 -35.45
N ALA A 477 13.60 -12.03 -35.92
CA ALA A 477 14.76 -11.91 -36.78
C ALA A 477 15.97 -11.46 -35.94
N LEU A 478 17.06 -12.23 -36.00
CA LEU A 478 18.30 -12.02 -35.25
C LEU A 478 19.49 -11.89 -36.20
N ASP A 479 20.45 -11.04 -35.87
CA ASP A 479 21.73 -11.03 -36.60
C ASP A 479 22.52 -12.32 -36.32
N GLU A 480 22.60 -12.72 -35.05
CA GLU A 480 23.35 -13.89 -34.61
C GLU A 480 22.60 -14.60 -33.49
N LEU A 481 22.66 -15.93 -33.51
CA LEU A 481 22.19 -16.78 -32.42
C LEU A 481 23.21 -17.89 -32.16
N ASP A 482 23.68 -17.99 -30.92
CA ASP A 482 24.47 -19.11 -30.43
C ASP A 482 23.59 -20.04 -29.60
N LEU A 483 23.56 -21.32 -29.96
CA LEU A 483 22.82 -22.35 -29.23
C LEU A 483 23.59 -22.92 -28.02
N ASP A 484 24.89 -22.66 -27.90
CA ASP A 484 25.72 -23.19 -26.81
C ASP A 484 25.21 -22.78 -25.42
N PRO A 485 24.83 -21.51 -25.14
CA PRO A 485 24.25 -21.13 -23.85
C PRO A 485 22.98 -21.92 -23.52
N LEU A 486 22.12 -22.19 -24.51
CA LEU A 486 20.88 -22.95 -24.27
C LEU A 486 21.19 -24.40 -23.86
N ALA A 487 22.18 -25.03 -24.51
CA ALA A 487 22.65 -26.35 -24.12
C ALA A 487 23.27 -26.31 -22.71
N VAL A 488 24.06 -25.29 -22.40
CA VAL A 488 24.64 -25.10 -21.06
C VAL A 488 23.55 -24.97 -19.98
N SER A 489 22.47 -24.21 -20.21
CA SER A 489 21.33 -24.14 -19.28
C SER A 489 20.65 -25.50 -19.02
N LEU A 490 20.64 -26.38 -20.02
CA LEU A 490 20.04 -27.70 -19.91
C LEU A 490 20.93 -28.69 -19.16
N PHE A 491 22.23 -28.73 -19.43
CA PHE A 491 23.15 -29.75 -18.90
C PHE A 491 24.11 -29.25 -17.82
N GLY A 492 24.12 -27.96 -17.53
CA GLY A 492 24.94 -27.32 -16.49
C GLY A 492 26.31 -26.83 -16.96
N ASP A 493 26.74 -25.68 -16.43
CA ASP A 493 27.97 -24.96 -16.80
C ASP A 493 29.24 -25.82 -16.81
N GLN A 494 29.41 -26.67 -15.81
CA GLN A 494 30.62 -27.48 -15.64
C GLN A 494 30.70 -28.66 -16.62
N SER A 495 29.58 -29.02 -17.26
CA SER A 495 29.49 -30.13 -18.20
C SER A 495 30.18 -29.84 -19.53
N PHE A 496 30.27 -28.57 -19.91
CA PHE A 496 30.91 -28.12 -21.15
C PHE A 496 32.27 -27.44 -20.92
N ALA A 497 32.72 -27.35 -19.66
CA ALA A 497 34.01 -26.75 -19.33
C ALA A 497 35.16 -27.52 -20.02
N SER A 498 36.06 -26.79 -20.68
CA SER A 498 37.18 -27.36 -21.43
C SER A 498 38.06 -28.26 -20.54
N ALA A 499 38.17 -29.53 -20.91
CA ALA A 499 39.14 -30.45 -20.32
C ALA A 499 40.53 -30.25 -20.96
N LYS A 500 41.60 -30.41 -20.17
CA LYS A 500 42.98 -30.38 -20.71
C LYS A 500 43.24 -31.64 -21.55
N GLY A 501 42.86 -31.57 -22.83
CA GLY A 501 43.01 -32.64 -23.81
C GLY A 501 41.95 -33.73 -23.67
N GLY A 502 40.91 -33.67 -24.51
CA GLY A 502 39.79 -34.61 -24.53
C GLY A 502 38.43 -33.92 -24.41
N TRP A 503 37.36 -34.70 -24.53
CA TRP A 503 36.00 -34.22 -24.29
C TRP A 503 35.75 -34.00 -22.79
N PRO A 504 34.86 -33.07 -22.40
CA PRO A 504 34.45 -32.92 -21.02
C PRO A 504 33.84 -34.20 -20.43
N THR A 505 34.34 -34.64 -19.28
CA THR A 505 33.88 -35.85 -18.57
C THR A 505 32.96 -35.56 -17.39
N THR A 506 32.75 -34.27 -17.05
CA THR A 506 31.83 -33.86 -15.98
C THR A 506 30.41 -34.34 -16.31
N PRO A 507 29.71 -35.01 -15.37
CA PRO A 507 28.35 -35.45 -15.59
C PRO A 507 27.37 -34.29 -15.78
N PHE A 508 26.36 -34.50 -16.62
CA PHE A 508 25.27 -33.55 -16.83
C PHE A 508 24.47 -33.30 -15.55
N SER A 509 23.96 -32.07 -15.41
CA SER A 509 23.07 -31.69 -14.31
C SER A 509 21.77 -32.50 -14.37
N GLN A 510 21.22 -32.84 -13.19
CA GLN A 510 19.93 -33.54 -13.12
C GLN A 510 18.72 -32.62 -13.33
N LYS A 511 18.92 -31.31 -13.21
CA LYS A 511 17.87 -30.30 -13.33
C LYS A 511 18.34 -29.17 -14.25
N SER A 512 17.47 -28.79 -15.18
CA SER A 512 17.63 -27.59 -16.00
C SER A 512 17.51 -26.33 -15.14
N THR A 513 18.34 -25.33 -15.44
CA THR A 513 18.30 -24.00 -14.83
C THR A 513 17.65 -22.96 -15.73
N LEU A 514 16.89 -23.40 -16.75
CA LEU A 514 16.23 -22.50 -17.69
C LEU A 514 15.31 -21.49 -16.97
N PRO A 515 15.52 -20.18 -17.20
CA PRO A 515 14.72 -19.13 -16.56
C PRO A 515 13.35 -18.92 -17.23
N PHE A 516 13.13 -19.47 -18.44
CA PHE A 516 11.89 -19.37 -19.20
C PHE A 516 11.72 -20.56 -20.16
N ASN A 517 10.50 -20.72 -20.67
CA ASN A 517 10.19 -21.58 -21.81
C ASN A 517 9.97 -20.73 -23.07
N ALA A 518 10.18 -21.29 -24.26
CA ALA A 518 9.98 -20.55 -25.52
C ALA A 518 9.43 -21.43 -26.66
N ASP A 519 8.56 -20.85 -27.49
CA ASP A 519 8.11 -21.39 -28.78
C ASP A 519 8.27 -20.29 -29.85
N LEU A 520 9.38 -20.28 -30.57
CA LEU A 520 9.80 -19.18 -31.44
C LEU A 520 10.02 -19.65 -32.88
N ASP A 521 9.50 -18.89 -33.83
CA ASP A 521 9.93 -18.94 -35.22
C ASP A 521 11.10 -17.96 -35.40
N LEU A 522 12.25 -18.45 -35.86
CA LEU A 522 13.50 -17.69 -35.88
C LEU A 522 14.05 -17.58 -37.30
N ASP A 523 14.37 -16.35 -37.69
CA ASP A 523 15.20 -16.02 -38.85
C ASP A 523 16.53 -15.44 -38.33
N THR A 524 17.65 -16.08 -38.62
CA THR A 524 18.96 -15.68 -38.09
C THR A 524 19.99 -15.54 -39.21
N SER A 525 20.73 -14.43 -39.27
CA SER A 525 21.76 -14.25 -40.31
C SER A 525 22.95 -15.18 -40.09
N ALA A 526 23.33 -15.42 -38.82
CA ALA A 526 24.32 -16.42 -38.42
C ALA A 526 23.78 -17.28 -37.26
N LEU A 527 23.70 -18.59 -37.47
CA LEU A 527 23.37 -19.58 -36.46
C LEU A 527 24.63 -20.35 -36.07
N ALA A 528 25.16 -20.06 -34.89
CA ALA A 528 26.29 -20.79 -34.32
C ALA A 528 25.81 -22.01 -33.51
N VAL A 529 26.43 -23.15 -33.77
CA VAL A 529 26.25 -24.38 -32.99
C VAL A 529 27.56 -24.65 -32.26
N GLY A 530 27.81 -23.90 -31.19
CA GLY A 530 29.06 -23.93 -30.44
C GLY A 530 30.30 -23.78 -31.34
N PRO A 531 31.43 -24.44 -31.02
CA PRO A 531 32.65 -24.37 -31.84
C PRO A 531 32.59 -25.22 -33.11
N PHE A 532 31.46 -25.89 -33.41
CA PHE A 532 31.41 -26.94 -34.43
C PHE A 532 31.08 -26.41 -35.83
N ALA A 533 30.09 -25.53 -35.94
CA ALA A 533 29.63 -25.02 -37.23
C ALA A 533 28.90 -23.68 -37.06
N THR A 534 28.96 -22.87 -38.11
CA THR A 534 28.13 -21.67 -38.28
C THR A 534 27.36 -21.80 -39.58
N ALA A 535 26.04 -21.85 -39.49
CA ALA A 535 25.15 -21.78 -40.65
C ALA A 535 24.73 -20.32 -40.88
N HIS A 536 24.43 -19.96 -42.12
CA HIS A 536 24.03 -18.61 -42.51
C HIS A 536 22.61 -18.61 -43.06
N ASP A 537 21.92 -17.47 -42.98
CA ASP A 537 20.55 -17.30 -43.49
C ASP A 537 19.60 -18.42 -42.99
N ALA A 538 19.65 -18.69 -41.68
CA ALA A 538 18.92 -19.81 -41.08
C ALA A 538 17.50 -19.42 -40.70
N ALA A 539 16.51 -20.22 -41.12
CA ALA A 539 15.12 -20.12 -40.72
C ALA A 539 14.67 -21.43 -40.06
N PHE A 540 14.09 -21.39 -38.87
CA PHE A 540 13.68 -22.59 -38.12
C PHE A 540 12.68 -22.28 -37.00
N SER A 541 11.94 -23.29 -36.56
CA SER A 541 11.12 -23.21 -35.35
C SER A 541 11.87 -23.82 -34.16
N LEU A 542 12.01 -23.05 -33.09
CA LEU A 542 12.66 -23.42 -31.83
C LEU A 542 11.62 -23.59 -30.73
N LYS A 543 11.59 -24.76 -30.11
CA LYS A 543 10.93 -24.99 -28.83
C LYS A 543 11.97 -25.24 -27.74
N LEU A 544 11.85 -24.52 -26.64
CA LEU A 544 12.73 -24.59 -25.47
C LEU A 544 11.88 -24.78 -24.22
N ASP A 545 12.14 -25.85 -23.48
CA ASP A 545 11.53 -26.10 -22.18
C ASP A 545 12.49 -26.88 -21.28
N ARG A 546 12.04 -27.20 -20.07
CA ARG A 546 12.85 -27.95 -19.10
C ARG A 546 13.21 -29.37 -19.57
N GLU A 547 12.49 -29.94 -20.54
CA GLU A 547 12.79 -31.26 -21.11
C GLU A 547 13.91 -31.16 -22.15
N GLY A 548 13.97 -30.06 -22.91
CA GLY A 548 15.03 -29.86 -23.88
C GLY A 548 14.85 -28.71 -24.88
N ILE A 549 15.71 -28.75 -25.90
CA ILE A 549 15.68 -27.93 -27.11
C ILE A 549 15.17 -28.79 -28.26
N HIS A 550 14.18 -28.30 -28.99
CA HIS A 550 13.68 -28.88 -30.22
C HIS A 550 13.78 -27.85 -31.33
N VAL A 551 14.50 -28.19 -32.40
CA VAL A 551 14.63 -27.39 -33.62
C VAL A 551 13.98 -28.17 -34.75
N SER A 552 13.02 -27.53 -35.42
CA SER A 552 12.30 -28.10 -36.55
C SER A 552 12.33 -27.17 -37.76
N ASP A 553 12.08 -27.76 -38.93
CA ASP A 553 12.03 -27.03 -40.21
C ASP A 553 13.26 -26.17 -40.51
N LEU A 554 14.43 -26.56 -40.01
CA LEU A 554 15.68 -25.82 -40.25
C LEU A 554 15.95 -25.76 -41.75
N LYS A 555 16.17 -24.54 -42.24
CA LYS A 555 16.68 -24.23 -43.57
C LYS A 555 17.79 -23.22 -43.40
N ALA A 556 18.99 -23.50 -43.91
CA ALA A 556 20.12 -22.59 -43.80
C ALA A 556 21.13 -22.82 -44.93
N LYS A 557 22.15 -21.96 -45.01
CA LYS A 557 23.35 -22.16 -45.83
C LYS A 557 24.49 -22.66 -44.97
N LEU A 558 25.14 -23.76 -45.38
CA LEU A 558 26.30 -24.29 -44.68
C LEU A 558 27.31 -24.84 -45.70
N TYR A 559 28.59 -24.50 -45.55
CA TYR A 559 29.67 -24.94 -46.46
C TYR A 559 29.35 -24.71 -47.96
N GLY A 560 28.66 -23.61 -48.28
CA GLY A 560 28.26 -23.24 -49.65
C GLY A 560 27.01 -23.95 -50.20
N GLY A 561 26.42 -24.90 -49.46
CA GLY A 561 25.23 -25.65 -49.85
C GLY A 561 23.97 -25.28 -49.06
N ASP A 562 22.84 -25.91 -49.40
CA ASP A 562 21.55 -25.78 -48.71
C ASP A 562 21.41 -26.86 -47.62
N LEU A 563 21.40 -26.43 -46.36
CA LEU A 563 21.16 -27.27 -45.19
C LEU A 563 19.68 -27.30 -44.88
N THR A 564 19.14 -28.51 -44.70
CA THR A 564 17.82 -28.74 -44.11
C THR A 564 17.91 -29.73 -42.97
N GLY A 565 17.09 -29.60 -41.93
CA GLY A 565 17.11 -30.56 -40.84
C GLY A 565 16.17 -30.31 -39.68
N LEU A 566 16.27 -31.20 -38.69
CA LEU A 566 15.62 -31.11 -37.39
C LEU A 566 16.53 -31.74 -36.33
N PHE A 567 16.44 -31.21 -35.11
CA PHE A 567 17.28 -31.62 -33.99
C PHE A 567 16.47 -31.61 -32.69
N ASP A 568 16.70 -32.63 -31.87
CA ASP A 568 16.20 -32.74 -30.50
C ASP A 568 17.40 -32.92 -29.58
N LEU A 569 17.46 -32.10 -28.54
CA LEU A 569 18.44 -32.21 -27.47
C LEU A 569 17.72 -32.18 -26.12
N LYS A 570 17.72 -33.30 -25.40
CA LYS A 570 16.96 -33.47 -24.15
C LYS A 570 17.88 -33.82 -23.00
N ASN A 571 17.52 -33.38 -21.79
CA ASN A 571 18.15 -33.82 -20.56
C ASN A 571 17.12 -34.48 -19.64
N THR A 572 17.20 -35.80 -19.49
CA THR A 572 16.34 -36.57 -18.58
C THR A 572 17.13 -36.99 -17.36
N GLU A 573 17.02 -36.21 -16.28
CA GLU A 573 17.64 -36.49 -14.98
C GLU A 573 19.17 -36.75 -15.06
N GLY A 574 19.87 -36.00 -15.91
CA GLY A 574 21.32 -36.12 -16.12
C GLY A 574 21.72 -37.13 -17.20
N THR A 575 20.75 -37.68 -17.92
CA THR A 575 21.00 -38.43 -19.16
C THR A 575 20.64 -37.54 -20.34
N GLY A 576 21.64 -37.15 -21.13
CA GLY A 576 21.45 -36.41 -22.36
C GLY A 576 21.06 -37.33 -23.50
N LEU A 577 20.10 -36.89 -24.30
CA LEU A 577 19.70 -37.53 -25.54
C LEU A 577 19.78 -36.50 -26.65
N PHE A 578 20.49 -36.82 -27.72
CA PHE A 578 20.48 -36.04 -28.94
C PHE A 578 20.00 -36.92 -30.10
N SER A 579 19.07 -36.39 -30.89
CA SER A 579 18.68 -36.98 -32.16
C SER A 579 18.54 -35.89 -33.22
N GLY A 580 19.11 -36.11 -34.39
CA GLY A 580 19.06 -35.14 -35.47
C GLY A 580 19.03 -35.80 -36.84
N GLN A 581 18.35 -35.15 -37.76
CA GLN A 581 18.36 -35.49 -39.18
C GLN A 581 18.74 -34.25 -39.96
N MET A 582 19.72 -34.39 -40.86
CA MET A 582 20.19 -33.30 -41.69
C MET A 582 20.43 -33.75 -43.12
N ARG A 583 20.18 -32.84 -44.06
CA ARG A 583 20.53 -32.97 -45.47
C ARG A 583 21.21 -31.69 -45.92
N LEU A 584 22.42 -31.81 -46.44
CA LEU A 584 23.17 -30.73 -47.08
C LEU A 584 23.20 -30.98 -48.58
N ALA A 585 22.51 -30.16 -49.37
CA ALA A 585 22.50 -30.26 -50.83
C ALA A 585 23.56 -29.33 -51.44
N GLY A 586 24.37 -29.87 -52.36
CA GLY A 586 25.38 -29.10 -53.09
C GLY A 586 26.50 -28.46 -52.25
N GLY A 587 26.83 -29.00 -51.07
CA GLY A 587 27.88 -28.47 -50.21
C GLY A 587 29.29 -28.74 -50.74
N ASP A 588 30.25 -27.86 -50.44
CA ASP A 588 31.68 -28.04 -50.78
C ASP A 588 32.29 -29.15 -49.93
N LEU A 589 32.59 -30.29 -50.56
CA LEU A 589 33.13 -31.47 -49.90
C LEU A 589 34.49 -31.24 -49.25
N SER A 590 35.25 -30.25 -49.75
CA SER A 590 36.55 -29.87 -49.18
C SER A 590 36.39 -29.18 -47.83
N ALA A 591 35.29 -28.44 -47.65
CA ALA A 591 34.93 -27.75 -46.42
C ALA A 591 34.22 -28.69 -45.43
N VAL A 592 33.40 -29.62 -45.92
CA VAL A 592 32.68 -30.61 -45.10
C VAL A 592 33.64 -31.66 -44.52
N LEU A 593 34.62 -32.13 -45.29
CA LEU A 593 35.59 -33.15 -44.88
C LEU A 593 37.03 -32.62 -45.02
N PRO A 594 37.43 -31.66 -44.18
CA PRO A 594 38.76 -31.05 -44.27
C PRO A 594 39.85 -32.11 -44.12
N GLY A 595 40.80 -32.12 -45.06
CA GLY A 595 41.93 -33.07 -45.04
C GLY A 595 41.63 -34.46 -45.60
N ALA A 596 40.41 -34.75 -46.06
CA ALA A 596 40.06 -36.04 -46.67
C ALA A 596 40.58 -36.22 -48.11
N GLY A 597 41.11 -35.15 -48.73
CA GLY A 597 41.56 -35.17 -50.13
C GLY A 597 40.42 -35.23 -51.16
N ILE A 598 39.19 -34.97 -50.73
CA ILE A 598 37.97 -34.95 -51.56
C ILE A 598 37.64 -33.50 -51.89
N GLY A 599 37.33 -33.21 -53.14
CA GLY A 599 36.90 -31.88 -53.60
C GLY A 599 35.69 -31.93 -54.54
N GLY A 600 35.10 -30.78 -54.80
CA GLY A 600 33.86 -30.63 -55.58
C GLY A 600 32.63 -30.42 -54.69
N SER A 601 31.44 -30.41 -55.28
CA SER A 601 30.17 -30.31 -54.54
C SER A 601 29.46 -31.66 -54.44
N GLY A 602 28.70 -31.86 -53.37
CA GLY A 602 27.94 -33.09 -53.17
C GLY A 602 26.74 -32.94 -52.23
N ASP A 603 25.84 -33.92 -52.32
CA ASP A 603 24.70 -34.04 -51.43
C ASP A 603 25.04 -35.00 -50.30
N LEU A 604 24.89 -34.55 -49.05
CA LEU A 604 25.06 -35.36 -47.85
C LEU A 604 23.75 -35.48 -47.10
N SER A 605 23.53 -36.62 -46.48
CA SER A 605 22.41 -36.82 -45.55
C SER A 605 22.90 -37.66 -44.38
N ALA A 606 22.55 -37.24 -43.17
CA ALA A 606 22.95 -37.90 -41.95
C ALA A 606 21.77 -37.96 -40.98
N ALA A 607 21.63 -39.09 -40.30
CA ALA A 607 20.76 -39.25 -39.15
C ALA A 607 21.64 -39.72 -38.00
N LEU A 608 21.62 -38.99 -36.89
CA LEU A 608 22.39 -39.27 -35.70
C LEU A 608 21.45 -39.41 -34.50
N SER A 609 21.68 -40.42 -33.68
CA SER A 609 21.05 -40.55 -32.37
C SER A 609 22.10 -41.03 -31.38
N THR A 610 22.22 -40.32 -30.27
CA THR A 610 23.19 -40.59 -29.20
C THR A 610 22.55 -40.30 -27.86
N SER A 611 23.02 -41.01 -26.83
CA SER A 611 22.62 -40.82 -25.45
C SER A 611 23.83 -40.96 -24.55
N GLY A 612 23.95 -40.10 -23.55
CA GLY A 612 25.15 -39.99 -22.74
C GLY A 612 24.89 -39.41 -21.37
N LYS A 613 25.87 -39.51 -20.47
CA LYS A 613 25.82 -38.86 -19.14
C LYS A 613 26.79 -37.70 -18.98
N SER A 614 27.66 -37.51 -19.96
CA SER A 614 28.59 -36.39 -20.11
C SER A 614 28.82 -36.17 -21.61
N VAL A 615 29.62 -35.16 -21.98
CA VAL A 615 29.93 -34.91 -23.39
C VAL A 615 30.81 -36.03 -23.98
N ASP A 616 31.67 -36.64 -23.17
CA ASP A 616 32.55 -37.76 -23.56
C ASP A 616 31.84 -39.12 -23.68
N ALA A 617 30.80 -39.37 -22.87
CA ALA A 617 30.29 -40.71 -22.57
C ALA A 617 28.93 -41.03 -23.21
#